data_AF-A0A0L0DJL6-F1
#
_entry.id   AF-A0A0L0DJL6-F1
#
_cell.length_a   1.000
_cell.length_b   1.000
_cell.length_c   1.000
_cell.angle_alpha   90.00
_cell.angle_beta   90.00
_cell.angle_gamma   90.00
#
_symmetry.space_group_name_H-M   'P 1'
#
loop_
_entity.id
_entity.type
_entity.pdbx_description
1 polymer ?
#
loop_
_entity_poly.entity_id
_entity_poly.type
_entity_poly.pdbx_seq_one_letter_code
_entity_poly.pdbx_strand_id
1 'polypeptide(L)'
;MSAGGFVDTNPHARVAGAAPFAVELEAGKSVWLCRCGHSADGIFCDGSHNKINESLPEAEHITPLEFTPEESKTYYVCACKRTGKLETTMMCDGSHAKKEVLKMYNQQLLKANSKLAAEKDELAKRVAELERQMAGL
;
A
#
# COMPACT_ATOMS: atom_id res chain seq x y z
N MET A 1 4.23 22.03 27.30
CA MET A 1 5.05 21.19 26.40
C MET A 1 4.10 20.23 25.72
N SER A 2 3.60 20.57 24.53
CA SER A 2 2.69 19.72 23.77
C SER A 2 3.43 18.45 23.36
N ALA A 3 2.98 17.30 23.86
CA ALA A 3 3.48 16.00 23.47
C ALA A 3 3.37 15.88 21.94
N GLY A 4 4.51 15.75 21.25
CA GLY A 4 4.57 15.57 19.81
C GLY A 4 3.92 14.26 19.40
N GLY A 5 2.62 14.30 19.08
CA GLY A 5 1.88 13.17 18.55
C GLY A 5 2.37 12.79 17.16
N PHE A 6 2.23 11.52 16.79
CA PHE A 6 2.40 11.07 15.42
C PHE A 6 1.45 11.84 14.49
N VAL A 7 2.01 12.56 13.52
CA VAL A 7 1.26 13.21 12.45
C VAL A 7 1.28 12.26 11.26
N ASP A 8 0.10 11.81 10.81
CA ASP A 8 -0.01 11.02 9.59
C ASP A 8 0.24 11.94 8.39
N THR A 9 1.41 11.79 7.76
CA THR A 9 1.84 12.62 6.63
C THR A 9 1.18 12.20 5.31
N ASN A 10 0.40 11.12 5.28
CA ASN A 10 -0.24 10.60 4.08
C ASN A 10 -1.54 9.86 4.41
N PRO A 11 -2.57 10.55 4.93
CA PRO A 11 -3.75 9.94 5.54
C PRO A 11 -4.59 9.11 4.56
N HIS A 12 -4.53 9.40 3.27
CA HIS A 12 -5.32 8.70 2.23
C HIS A 12 -4.62 7.48 1.65
N ALA A 13 -3.33 7.29 1.92
CA ALA A 13 -2.62 6.13 1.42
C ALA A 13 -2.90 4.88 2.27
N ARG A 14 -2.92 3.72 1.62
CA ARG A 14 -2.85 2.42 2.29
C ARG A 14 -1.42 2.15 2.79
N VAL A 15 -1.30 1.36 3.87
CA VAL A 15 -0.01 0.83 4.31
C VAL A 15 0.25 -0.43 3.48
N ALA A 16 1.09 -0.34 2.45
CA ALA A 16 1.31 -1.45 1.53
C ALA A 16 2.11 -2.61 2.16
N GLY A 17 2.93 -2.31 3.17
CA GLY A 17 3.69 -3.30 3.92
C GLY A 17 4.20 -2.76 5.26
N ALA A 18 4.48 -3.67 6.19
CA ALA A 18 5.01 -3.37 7.52
C ALA A 18 6.54 -3.15 7.55
N ALA A 19 7.24 -3.42 6.46
CA ALA A 19 8.68 -3.25 6.29
C ALA A 19 8.96 -2.66 4.89
N PRO A 20 10.09 -1.98 4.67
CA PRO A 20 10.42 -1.42 3.37
C PRO A 20 10.62 -2.49 2.30
N PHE A 21 10.39 -2.11 1.04
CA PHE A 21 10.67 -2.96 -0.11
C PHE A 21 12.10 -2.72 -0.58
N ALA A 22 12.90 -3.79 -0.69
CA ALA A 22 14.20 -3.74 -1.33
C ALA A 22 14.03 -3.85 -2.85
N VAL A 23 14.57 -2.88 -3.59
CA VAL A 23 14.47 -2.82 -5.05
C VAL A 23 15.80 -2.38 -5.65
N GLU A 24 16.29 -3.12 -6.64
CA GLU A 24 17.44 -2.71 -7.43
C GLU A 24 17.01 -1.62 -8.42
N LEU A 25 17.64 -0.46 -8.34
CA LEU A 25 17.42 0.62 -9.31
C LEU A 25 18.74 0.96 -9.99
N GLU A 26 18.66 1.38 -11.24
CA GLU A 26 19.83 1.76 -12.04
C GLU A 26 20.01 3.27 -12.08
N ALA A 27 21.25 3.73 -11.98
CA ALA A 27 21.61 5.14 -12.08
C ALA A 27 21.06 5.77 -13.38
N GLY A 28 20.44 6.96 -13.26
CA GLY A 28 19.92 7.72 -14.39
C GLY A 28 18.63 7.20 -15.01
N LYS A 29 18.11 6.04 -14.58
CA LYS A 29 16.82 5.52 -15.07
C LYS A 29 15.67 5.98 -14.16
N SER A 30 14.92 6.98 -14.62
CA SER A 30 13.75 7.50 -13.90
C SER A 30 12.67 6.43 -13.72
N VAL A 31 12.08 6.38 -12.53
CA VAL A 31 10.95 5.50 -12.17
C VAL A 31 9.87 6.31 -11.45
N TRP A 32 8.63 5.85 -11.54
CA TRP A 32 7.51 6.42 -10.80
C TRP A 32 7.22 5.58 -9.56
N LEU A 33 7.47 6.12 -8.37
CA LEU A 33 7.24 5.44 -7.10
C LEU A 33 5.82 5.65 -6.59
N CYS A 34 5.21 4.58 -6.09
CA CYS A 34 3.85 4.56 -5.56
C CYS A 34 3.78 5.26 -4.20
N ARG A 35 3.02 6.35 -4.13
CA ARG A 35 2.71 7.07 -2.87
C ARG A 35 1.37 6.72 -2.23
N CYS A 36 0.42 6.17 -2.99
CA CYS A 36 -0.91 5.84 -2.48
C CYS A 36 -0.98 4.48 -1.77
N GLY A 37 -0.03 3.57 -2.02
CA GLY A 37 -0.03 2.21 -1.43
C GLY A 37 -1.08 1.24 -2.00
N HIS A 38 -1.73 1.62 -3.10
CA HIS A 38 -2.72 0.78 -3.80
C HIS A 38 -2.18 0.07 -5.04
N SER A 39 -0.93 0.35 -5.45
CA SER A 39 -0.28 -0.39 -6.53
C SER A 39 -0.19 -1.88 -6.20
N ALA A 40 -0.30 -2.73 -7.23
CA ALA A 40 -0.19 -4.17 -7.10
C ALA A 40 1.12 -4.63 -6.45
N ASP A 41 2.25 -4.01 -6.80
CA ASP A 41 3.56 -4.33 -6.21
C ASP A 41 3.87 -3.46 -4.96
N GLY A 42 3.09 -2.41 -4.73
CA GLY A 42 3.30 -1.44 -3.65
C GLY A 42 4.56 -0.58 -3.78
N ILE A 43 5.34 -0.71 -4.87
CA ILE A 43 6.62 -0.04 -5.10
C ILE A 43 6.48 0.98 -6.22
N PHE A 44 6.11 0.53 -7.42
CA PHE A 44 6.01 1.36 -8.62
C PHE A 44 4.56 1.81 -8.86
N CYS A 45 4.39 2.97 -9.46
CA CYS A 45 3.07 3.48 -9.80
C CYS A 45 2.47 2.70 -10.98
N ASP A 46 1.27 2.16 -10.79
CA ASP A 46 0.49 1.45 -11.80
C ASP A 46 -0.81 2.19 -12.18
N GLY A 47 -0.96 3.45 -11.75
CA GLY A 47 -2.15 4.26 -11.97
C GLY A 47 -3.27 4.05 -10.93
N SER A 48 -3.14 3.12 -9.98
CA SER A 48 -4.18 2.85 -8.96
C SER A 48 -4.56 4.06 -8.10
N HIS A 49 -3.72 5.10 -8.04
CA HIS A 49 -4.02 6.35 -7.33
C HIS A 49 -5.20 7.13 -7.94
N ASN A 50 -5.48 6.98 -9.23
CA ASN A 50 -6.59 7.68 -9.89
C ASN A 50 -7.94 7.35 -9.23
N LYS A 51 -8.18 6.07 -8.95
CA LYS A 51 -9.39 5.61 -8.26
C LYS A 51 -9.51 6.13 -6.82
N ILE A 52 -8.37 6.37 -6.17
CA ILE A 52 -8.37 6.97 -4.82
C ILE A 52 -8.75 8.45 -4.94
N ASN A 53 -8.13 9.16 -5.89
CA ASN A 53 -8.35 10.58 -6.13
C ASN A 53 -9.80 10.91 -6.55
N GLU A 54 -10.53 10.00 -7.20
CA GLU A 54 -11.97 10.15 -7.48
C GLU A 54 -12.81 10.47 -6.21
N SER A 55 -12.33 10.03 -5.04
CA SER A 55 -13.01 10.24 -3.75
C SER A 55 -12.41 11.38 -2.92
N LEU A 56 -11.39 12.06 -3.41
CA LEU A 56 -10.66 13.11 -2.68
C LEU A 56 -10.90 14.49 -3.30
N PRO A 57 -10.85 15.56 -2.49
CA PRO A 57 -10.70 16.91 -3.01
C PRO A 57 -9.40 17.03 -3.83
N GLU A 58 -9.39 17.88 -4.85
CA GLU A 58 -8.22 18.08 -5.71
C GLU A 58 -6.96 18.47 -4.93
N ALA A 59 -7.11 19.29 -3.89
CA ALA A 59 -6.03 19.70 -3.00
C ALA A 59 -5.38 18.55 -2.22
N GLU A 60 -6.03 17.38 -2.17
CA GLU A 60 -5.60 16.19 -1.43
C GLU A 60 -5.25 15.03 -2.37
N HIS A 61 -5.24 15.25 -3.69
CA HIS A 61 -4.87 14.24 -4.66
C HIS A 61 -3.46 13.70 -4.41
N ILE A 62 -3.34 12.38 -4.41
CA ILE A 62 -2.06 11.69 -4.34
C ILE A 62 -1.55 11.50 -5.77
N THR A 63 -0.41 12.10 -6.09
CA THR A 63 0.34 11.83 -7.33
C THR A 63 1.49 10.87 -7.04
N PRO A 64 2.03 10.12 -8.01
CA PRO A 64 3.27 9.36 -7.81
C PRO A 64 4.50 10.28 -7.73
N LEU A 65 5.59 9.79 -7.13
CA LEU A 65 6.86 10.51 -7.12
C LEU A 65 7.73 10.03 -8.28
N GLU A 66 8.15 10.93 -9.16
CA GLU A 66 9.25 10.65 -10.09
C GLU A 66 10.57 10.63 -9.31
N PHE A 67 11.32 9.54 -9.43
CA PHE A 67 12.60 9.37 -8.78
C PHE A 67 13.65 8.90 -9.80
N THR A 68 14.75 9.65 -9.92
CA THR A 68 15.90 9.26 -10.72
C THR A 68 17.06 8.89 -9.78
N PRO A 69 17.46 7.61 -9.72
CA PRO A 69 18.58 7.18 -8.89
C PRO A 69 19.90 7.79 -9.36
N GLU A 70 20.74 8.25 -8.45
CA GLU A 70 22.10 8.71 -8.75
C GLU A 70 23.09 7.55 -8.92
N GLU A 71 22.82 6.41 -8.27
CA GLU A 71 23.69 5.24 -8.25
C GLU A 71 22.89 3.97 -8.52
N SER A 72 23.53 2.99 -9.17
CA SER A 72 22.94 1.65 -9.33
C SER A 72 23.17 0.84 -8.05
N LYS A 73 22.10 0.59 -7.29
CA LYS A 73 22.15 -0.18 -6.04
C LYS A 73 20.75 -0.60 -5.58
N THR A 74 20.71 -1.37 -4.49
CA THR A 74 19.49 -1.63 -3.74
C THR A 74 19.02 -0.36 -3.02
N TYR A 75 17.79 0.03 -3.27
CA TYR A 75 17.06 1.07 -2.54
C TYR A 75 16.00 0.44 -1.66
N TYR A 76 15.75 1.04 -0.49
CA TYR A 76 14.71 0.61 0.45
C TYR A 76 13.52 1.55 0.37
N VAL A 77 12.60 1.26 -0.55
CA VAL A 77 11.40 2.08 -0.79
C VAL A 77 10.41 1.90 0.35
N CYS A 78 9.84 3.02 0.80
CA CYS A 78 8.87 3.07 1.88
C CYS A 78 7.58 2.33 1.49
N ALA A 79 7.32 1.19 2.12
CA ALA A 79 6.09 0.43 1.95
C ALA A 79 4.92 1.04 2.74
N CYS A 80 5.17 1.66 3.90
CA CYS A 80 4.10 2.17 4.74
C CYS A 80 3.50 3.51 4.26
N LYS A 81 4.21 4.19 3.35
CA LYS A 81 3.83 5.48 2.75
C LYS A 81 3.78 6.65 3.75
N ARG A 82 4.41 6.51 4.93
CA ARG A 82 4.49 7.52 6.01
C ARG A 82 5.92 7.99 6.29
N THR A 83 6.83 7.82 5.33
CA THR A 83 8.15 8.42 5.49
C THR A 83 8.04 9.95 5.40
N GLY A 84 8.83 10.67 6.19
CA GLY A 84 9.05 12.11 6.03
C GLY A 84 9.75 12.48 4.71
N LYS A 85 10.16 11.49 3.90
CA LYS A 85 10.77 11.67 2.58
C LYS A 85 9.78 11.44 1.42
N LEU A 86 8.48 11.51 1.70
CA LEU A 86 7.39 11.19 0.77
C LEU A 86 7.45 12.01 -0.53
N GLU A 87 7.84 13.28 -0.42
CA GLU A 87 7.93 14.23 -1.54
C GLU A 87 9.29 14.27 -2.24
N THR A 88 10.31 13.60 -1.69
CA THR A 88 11.70 13.74 -2.18
C THR A 88 12.28 12.46 -2.74
N THR A 89 12.19 11.35 -1.98
CA THR A 89 12.89 10.11 -2.37
C THR A 89 12.05 8.86 -2.18
N MET A 90 10.97 8.92 -1.39
CA MET A 90 10.20 7.74 -0.99
C MET A 90 11.01 6.66 -0.27
N MET A 91 12.21 6.97 0.22
CA MET A 91 13.05 6.02 0.94
C MET A 91 12.60 5.84 2.38
N CYS A 92 12.83 4.65 2.91
CA CYS A 92 12.50 4.32 4.29
C CYS A 92 13.26 5.22 5.30
N ASP A 93 12.56 5.60 6.38
CA ASP A 93 13.12 6.33 7.53
C ASP A 93 12.75 5.68 8.87
N GLY A 94 12.23 4.44 8.84
CA GLY A 94 11.80 3.72 10.03
C GLY A 94 10.40 4.04 10.54
N SER A 95 9.66 4.98 9.92
CA SER A 95 8.29 5.33 10.36
C SER A 95 7.32 4.14 10.40
N HIS A 96 7.58 3.08 9.63
CA HIS A 96 6.81 1.83 9.64
C HIS A 96 6.81 1.11 11.00
N ALA A 97 7.83 1.33 11.84
CA ALA A 97 7.94 0.71 13.16
C ALA A 97 7.14 1.44 14.25
N LYS A 98 6.57 2.62 13.94
CA LYS A 98 5.73 3.36 14.89
C LYS A 98 4.45 2.60 15.19
N LYS A 99 4.01 2.65 16.44
CA LYS A 99 2.83 1.93 16.92
C LYS A 99 1.56 2.30 16.14
N GLU A 100 1.44 3.56 15.76
CA GLU A 100 0.31 4.10 14.99
C GLU A 100 0.25 3.48 13.59
N VAL A 101 1.39 3.40 12.90
CA VAL A 101 1.48 2.81 11.57
C VAL A 101 1.23 1.29 11.61
N LEU A 102 1.76 0.59 12.62
CA LEU A 102 1.49 -0.83 12.81
C LEU A 102 0.01 -1.10 13.11
N LYS A 103 -0.65 -0.23 13.88
CA LYS A 103 -2.10 -0.32 14.11
C LYS A 103 -2.88 -0.16 12.81
N MET A 104 -2.53 0.80 11.97
CA MET A 104 -3.16 0.99 10.65
C MET A 104 -3.02 -0.27 9.78
N TYR A 105 -1.81 -0.84 9.70
CA TYR A 105 -1.56 -2.06 8.94
C TYR A 105 -2.39 -3.25 9.47
N ASN A 106 -2.38 -3.46 10.78
CA ASN A 106 -3.13 -4.56 11.40
C ASN A 106 -4.64 -4.42 11.19
N GLN A 107 -5.19 -3.20 11.26
CA GLN A 107 -6.59 -2.95 10.95
C GLN A 107 -6.93 -3.28 9.50
N GLN A 108 -6.05 -2.95 8.54
CA GLN A 108 -6.22 -3.32 7.13
C GLN A 108 -6.24 -4.85 6.96
N LEU A 109 -5.32 -5.57 7.61
CA LEU A 109 -5.28 -7.03 7.58
C LEU A 109 -6.53 -7.66 8.19
N LEU A 110 -6.99 -7.18 9.34
CA LEU A 110 -8.21 -7.69 9.99
C LEU A 110 -9.44 -7.53 9.08
N LYS A 111 -9.57 -6.37 8.42
CA LYS A 111 -10.66 -6.12 7.47
C LYS A 111 -10.58 -7.05 6.25
N ALA A 112 -9.39 -7.24 5.68
CA ALA A 112 -9.19 -8.13 4.54
C ALA A 112 -9.48 -9.59 4.92
N ASN A 113 -9.00 -10.05 6.07
CA ASN A 113 -9.24 -11.41 6.57
C ASN A 113 -10.72 -11.67 6.82
N SER A 114 -11.45 -10.70 7.39
CA SER A 114 -12.89 -10.81 7.59
C SER A 114 -13.65 -10.93 6.26
N LYS A 115 -13.27 -10.13 5.25
CA LYS A 115 -13.86 -10.22 3.90
C LYS A 115 -13.59 -11.58 3.26
N LEU A 116 -12.35 -12.06 3.31
CA LEU A 116 -11.97 -13.37 2.77
C LEU A 116 -12.69 -14.52 3.46
N ALA A 117 -12.94 -14.42 4.77
CA ALA A 117 -13.73 -15.42 5.48
C ALA A 117 -15.18 -15.47 4.95
N ALA A 118 -15.83 -14.32 4.74
CA ALA A 118 -17.16 -14.27 4.16
C ALA A 118 -17.22 -14.81 2.72
N GLU A 119 -16.24 -14.44 1.88
CA GLU A 119 -16.12 -14.95 0.50
C GLU A 119 -15.90 -16.46 0.47
N LYS A 120 -15.08 -16.99 1.39
CA LYS A 120 -14.87 -18.44 1.54
C LYS A 120 -16.16 -19.15 1.92
N ASP A 121 -16.93 -18.61 2.85
CA ASP A 121 -18.20 -19.20 3.29
C ASP A 121 -19.25 -19.20 2.16
N GLU A 122 -19.30 -18.14 1.35
CA GLU A 122 -20.15 -18.07 0.16
C GLU A 122 -19.73 -19.08 -0.90
N LEU A 123 -18.43 -19.17 -1.18
CA LEU A 123 -17.89 -20.11 -2.15
C LEU A 123 -18.15 -21.56 -1.72
N ALA A 124 -18.01 -21.88 -0.43
CA ALA A 124 -18.29 -23.21 0.09
C ALA A 124 -19.75 -23.63 -0.15
N LYS A 125 -20.71 -22.71 0.03
CA LYS A 125 -22.13 -22.97 -0.29
C LYS A 125 -22.32 -23.23 -1.78
N ARG A 126 -21.67 -22.44 -2.63
CA ARG A 126 -21.76 -22.59 -4.10
C ARG A 126 -21.16 -23.91 -4.59
N VAL A 127 -20.04 -24.35 -4.01
CA VAL A 127 -19.45 -25.66 -4.30
C VAL A 127 -20.41 -26.78 -3.90
N ALA A 128 -20.97 -26.75 -2.68
CA ALA A 128 -21.92 -27.76 -2.23
C ALA A 128 -23.18 -27.83 -3.11
N GLU A 129 -23.63 -26.72 -3.67
CA GLU A 129 -24.75 -26.70 -4.62
C GLU A 129 -24.37 -27.29 -5.98
N LEU A 130 -23.21 -26.94 -6.53
CA LEU A 130 -22.71 -27.52 -7.78
C LEU A 130 -22.50 -29.04 -7.67
N GLU A 131 -21.97 -29.52 -6.54
CA GLU A 131 -21.81 -30.96 -6.28
C GLU A 131 -23.16 -31.70 -6.31
N ARG A 132 -24.22 -31.10 -5.75
CA ARG A 132 -25.58 -31.66 -5.82
C ARG A 132 -26.12 -31.69 -7.25
N GLN A 133 -25.86 -30.64 -8.03
CA GLN A 133 -26.27 -30.56 -9.43
C GLN A 133 -25.55 -31.61 -10.29
N MET A 134 -24.25 -31.82 -10.05
CA MET A 134 -23.46 -32.82 -10.76
C MET A 134 -23.84 -34.26 -10.39
N ALA A 135 -24.20 -34.53 -9.13
CA ALA A 135 -24.63 -35.86 -8.71
C ALA A 135 -26.03 -36.26 -9.24
N GLY A 136 -26.80 -35.30 -9.75
CA GLY A 136 -28.12 -35.52 -10.35
C GLY A 136 -28.12 -35.68 -11.88
N LEU A 137 -26.97 -35.58 -12.53
CA LEU A 137 -26.74 -35.79 -13.98
C LEU A 137 -26.05 -37.13 -14.22
#